data_AF-A0A950D213-F1
#
_entry.id   AF-A0A950D213-F1
#
_cell.length_a   1.000
_cell.length_b   1.000
_cell.length_c   1.000
_cell.angle_alpha   90.00
_cell.angle_beta   90.00
_cell.angle_gamma   90.00
#
_symmetry.space_group_name_H-M   'P 1'
#
loop_
_entity.id
_entity.type
_entity.pdbx_description
1 polymer ?
#
loop_
_entity_poly.entity_id
_entity_poly.type
_entity_poly.pdbx_seq_one_letter_code
_entity_poly.pdbx_strand_id
1 'polypeptide(L)'
;MPASEETYRLQPTLHIVFALTSIAMTLSIVWMIMADHLRPWKQVQREFQHVEDAKLRAAEAQKLQEQRERYAAQIKALDDKTRSAEARAAENAPALRELTREIDRQAGTVEGLDTKRRFKKAELDSKRSFYDGMIDRDEVREARAYLESTIVPTEKELFDLSEKFEKEDAKLRDLKARREDLLGHVDEIKKDRERLTREADRVARAIEQKGRQYFGIAALLRGLPGFDVMPPTKIQQISLPELTINYNFKDVPRYDRCTTCHQGIDRLGYETNADGEPMKPVFAAHPHLTDGATTIDPKGKVVPAGLYLDGNGPHPINSFGCTICHGGQGSATDFSYASHEPDDLKQKEEWEAQYHWHEIHHWDEPMLPRRFLESSCLKCHHQVTDVPQATKLQAGYERIVRYGCTGCHTIGGEGAFGPDLTDERQVGPNLAHLGSKASREWVLKWIKNPHGFRPDTRMPRFYGLTNNASPGDQPKTDAEVHAITHYLFAKSTPPSGFQDPPAKSDPARGRELFLQKGCMACHSHRPYSPDEVQLSDRDNVNRDYKPDAAATYDPSAFPK
;
A
#
# COMPACT_ATOMS: atom_id res chain seq x y z
N MET A 1 -76.84 -33.84 25.16
CA MET A 1 -75.58 -34.08 25.88
C MET A 1 -75.01 -32.71 26.24
N PRO A 2 -74.73 -32.39 27.50
CA PRO A 2 -74.08 -31.12 27.82
C PRO A 2 -72.68 -31.12 27.21
N ALA A 3 -72.32 -30.06 26.49
CA ALA A 3 -70.95 -29.87 26.02
C ALA A 3 -70.07 -29.76 27.27
N SER A 4 -69.09 -30.66 27.42
CA SER A 4 -68.10 -30.56 28.49
C SER A 4 -67.32 -29.26 28.29
N GLU A 5 -67.24 -28.40 29.31
CA GLU A 5 -66.32 -27.25 29.30
C GLU A 5 -64.83 -27.66 29.38
N GLU A 6 -64.56 -28.96 29.38
CA GLU A 6 -63.21 -29.50 29.29
C GLU A 6 -62.60 -29.17 27.92
N THR A 7 -61.57 -28.33 27.93
CA THR A 7 -60.75 -28.06 26.74
C THR A 7 -60.01 -29.34 26.32
N TYR A 8 -59.88 -29.56 25.01
CA TYR A 8 -59.18 -30.73 24.42
C TYR A 8 -57.75 -30.96 24.99
N ARG A 9 -57.12 -29.92 25.57
CA ARG A 9 -55.87 -29.99 26.32
C ARG A 9 -56.01 -29.24 27.65
N LEU A 10 -55.30 -29.69 28.68
CA LEU A 10 -55.20 -29.00 29.97
C LEU A 10 -54.50 -27.64 29.80
N GLN A 11 -55.21 -26.54 30.08
CA GLN A 11 -54.69 -25.17 29.93
C GLN A 11 -53.38 -24.91 30.72
N PRO A 12 -53.20 -25.35 31.98
CA PRO A 12 -51.96 -25.13 32.72
C PRO A 12 -50.74 -25.77 32.04
N THR A 13 -50.93 -26.98 31.48
CA THR A 13 -49.89 -27.67 30.73
C THR A 13 -49.53 -26.91 29.45
N LEU A 14 -50.53 -26.37 28.75
CA LEU A 14 -50.30 -25.58 27.54
C LEU A 14 -49.53 -24.28 27.83
N HIS A 15 -49.85 -23.59 28.94
CA HIS A 15 -49.11 -22.39 29.37
C HIS A 15 -47.65 -22.69 29.70
N ILE A 16 -47.37 -23.81 30.39
CA ILE A 16 -46.00 -24.24 30.68
C ILE A 16 -45.24 -24.56 29.39
N VAL A 17 -45.85 -25.31 28.47
CA VAL A 17 -45.24 -25.64 27.18
C VAL A 17 -44.97 -24.37 26.35
N PHE A 18 -45.92 -23.43 26.31
CA PHE A 18 -45.74 -22.16 25.61
C PHE A 18 -44.63 -21.30 26.24
N ALA A 19 -44.55 -21.24 27.57
CA ALA A 19 -43.48 -20.52 28.27
C ALA A 19 -42.10 -21.13 27.99
N LEU A 20 -41.98 -22.47 28.09
CA LEU A 20 -40.73 -23.18 27.82
C LEU A 20 -40.27 -23.04 26.37
N THR A 21 -41.19 -23.17 25.40
CA THR A 21 -40.87 -23.00 23.98
C THR A 21 -40.52 -21.55 23.63
N SER A 22 -41.19 -20.57 24.25
CA SER A 22 -40.84 -19.14 24.09
C SER A 22 -39.46 -18.82 24.66
N ILE A 23 -39.11 -19.38 25.82
CA ILE A 23 -37.77 -19.24 26.41
C ILE A 23 -36.73 -19.90 25.50
N ALA A 24 -36.98 -21.13 25.04
CA ALA A 24 -36.07 -21.84 24.14
C ALA A 24 -35.85 -21.07 22.82
N MET A 25 -36.92 -20.54 22.22
CA MET A 25 -36.84 -19.69 21.03
C MET A 25 -36.03 -18.41 21.29
N THR A 26 -36.26 -17.75 22.43
CA THR A 26 -35.52 -16.53 22.81
C THR A 26 -34.03 -16.84 22.99
N LEU A 27 -33.69 -17.92 23.70
CA LEU A 27 -32.29 -18.36 23.86
C LEU A 27 -31.65 -18.72 22.52
N SER A 28 -32.38 -19.36 21.61
CA SER A 28 -31.90 -19.66 20.26
C SER A 28 -31.65 -18.40 19.42
N ILE A 29 -32.51 -17.38 19.52
CA ILE A 29 -32.30 -16.08 18.86
C ILE A 29 -31.07 -15.38 19.42
N VAL A 30 -30.92 -15.33 20.76
CA VAL A 30 -29.74 -14.75 21.41
C VAL A 30 -28.47 -15.50 21.01
N TRP A 31 -28.52 -16.83 20.95
CA TRP A 31 -27.42 -17.66 20.45
C TRP A 31 -27.07 -17.31 19.00
N MET A 32 -28.06 -17.21 18.11
CA MET A 32 -27.85 -16.88 16.70
C MET A 32 -27.18 -15.50 16.53
N ILE A 33 -27.65 -14.50 17.28
CA ILE A 33 -27.07 -13.15 17.29
C ILE A 33 -25.63 -13.20 17.80
N MET A 34 -25.38 -13.95 18.88
CA MET A 34 -24.04 -14.10 19.45
C MET A 34 -23.09 -14.83 18.48
N ALA A 35 -23.55 -15.92 17.87
CA ALA A 35 -22.79 -16.68 16.88
C ALA A 35 -22.44 -15.82 15.65
N ASP A 36 -23.36 -14.96 15.19
CA ASP A 36 -23.07 -14.01 14.13
C ASP A 36 -22.09 -12.91 14.59
N HIS A 37 -22.22 -12.42 15.82
CA HIS A 37 -21.33 -11.40 16.38
C HIS A 37 -19.90 -11.92 16.63
N LEU A 38 -19.73 -13.22 16.84
CA LEU A 38 -18.45 -13.89 17.12
C LEU A 38 -17.83 -14.57 15.87
N ARG A 39 -18.30 -14.27 14.65
CA ARG A 39 -17.68 -14.81 13.44
C ARG A 39 -16.18 -14.45 13.37
N PRO A 40 -15.29 -15.38 12.98
CA PRO A 40 -13.84 -15.17 12.99
C PRO A 40 -13.36 -13.90 12.24
N TRP A 41 -13.89 -13.63 11.05
CA TRP A 41 -13.51 -12.43 10.28
C TRP A 41 -13.82 -11.10 10.98
N LYS A 42 -14.86 -11.05 11.84
CA LYS A 42 -15.19 -9.83 12.60
C LYS A 42 -14.11 -9.53 13.64
N GLN A 43 -13.53 -10.57 14.25
CA GLN A 43 -12.42 -10.40 15.18
C GLN A 43 -11.21 -9.77 14.47
N VAL A 44 -10.85 -10.29 13.30
CA VAL A 44 -9.75 -9.77 12.48
C VAL A 44 -9.94 -8.28 12.15
N GLN A 45 -11.16 -7.88 11.76
CA GLN A 45 -11.46 -6.48 11.49
C GLN A 45 -11.43 -5.59 12.73
N ARG A 46 -11.88 -6.06 13.89
CA ARG A 46 -11.77 -5.32 15.16
C ARG A 46 -10.30 -5.12 15.56
N GLU A 47 -9.48 -6.14 15.38
CA GLU A 47 -8.03 -6.03 15.60
C GLU A 47 -7.39 -5.01 14.64
N PHE A 48 -7.77 -5.02 13.36
CA PHE A 48 -7.30 -4.01 12.40
C PHE A 48 -7.76 -2.59 12.77
N GLN A 49 -9.00 -2.42 13.24
CA GLN A 49 -9.49 -1.13 13.72
C GLN A 49 -8.65 -0.59 14.89
N HIS A 50 -8.22 -1.46 15.80
CA HIS A 50 -7.29 -1.05 16.86
C HIS A 50 -5.93 -0.58 16.31
N VAL A 51 -5.43 -1.21 15.26
CA VAL A 51 -4.21 -0.77 14.56
C VAL A 51 -4.44 0.60 13.89
N GLU A 52 -5.57 0.79 13.19
CA GLU A 52 -5.91 2.07 12.57
C GLU A 52 -6.06 3.18 13.61
N ASP A 53 -6.74 2.91 14.71
CA ASP A 53 -6.89 3.85 15.81
C ASP A 53 -5.52 4.23 16.39
N ALA A 54 -4.61 3.26 16.57
CA ALA A 54 -3.26 3.53 17.05
C ALA A 54 -2.46 4.42 16.08
N LYS A 55 -2.50 4.11 14.77
CA LYS A 55 -1.82 4.90 13.74
C LYS A 55 -2.41 6.31 13.61
N LEU A 56 -3.74 6.42 13.65
CA LEU A 56 -4.44 7.71 13.61
C LEU A 56 -4.07 8.55 14.84
N ARG A 57 -4.02 7.95 16.03
CA ARG A 57 -3.57 8.62 17.25
C ARG A 57 -2.14 9.15 17.12
N ALA A 58 -1.21 8.33 16.64
CA ALA A 58 0.18 8.74 16.46
C ALA A 58 0.29 9.92 15.48
N ALA A 59 -0.38 9.83 14.33
CA ALA A 59 -0.36 10.88 13.31
C ALA A 59 -1.07 12.18 13.76
N GLU A 60 -2.22 12.08 14.44
CA GLU A 60 -2.90 13.25 15.01
C GLU A 60 -2.08 13.87 16.12
N ALA A 61 -1.51 13.08 17.04
CA ALA A 61 -0.67 13.57 18.12
C ALA A 61 0.57 14.31 17.58
N GLN A 62 1.21 13.78 16.54
CA GLN A 62 2.34 14.44 15.88
C GLN A 62 1.94 15.79 15.29
N LYS A 63 0.88 15.85 14.45
CA LYS A 63 0.40 17.11 13.85
C LYS A 63 0.06 18.17 14.90
N LEU A 64 -0.51 17.71 16.01
CA LEU A 64 -0.97 18.54 17.10
C LEU A 64 0.18 19.05 17.96
N GLN A 65 1.22 18.23 18.14
CA GLN A 65 2.48 18.64 18.75
C GLN A 65 3.18 19.70 17.88
N GLU A 66 3.27 19.49 16.56
CA GLU A 66 3.82 20.47 15.62
C GLU A 66 3.05 21.80 15.70
N GLN A 67 1.72 21.76 15.77
CA GLN A 67 0.90 22.95 15.98
C GLN A 67 1.18 23.64 17.32
N ARG A 68 1.31 22.87 18.41
CA ARG A 68 1.64 23.41 19.74
C ARG A 68 3.00 24.08 19.75
N GLU A 69 4.02 23.46 19.17
CA GLU A 69 5.37 24.01 19.07
C GLU A 69 5.37 25.30 18.24
N ARG A 70 4.62 25.31 17.13
CA ARG A 70 4.44 26.50 16.29
C ARG A 70 3.78 27.65 17.06
N TYR A 71 2.69 27.41 17.78
CA TYR A 71 2.04 28.44 18.59
C TYR A 71 2.93 28.91 19.75
N ALA A 72 3.64 27.99 20.42
CA ALA A 72 4.57 28.34 21.48
C ALA A 72 5.70 29.26 20.98
N ALA A 73 6.25 28.98 19.79
CA ALA A 73 7.24 29.84 19.15
C ALA A 73 6.69 31.23 18.81
N GLN A 74 5.46 31.31 18.29
CA GLN A 74 4.80 32.58 17.98
C GLN A 74 4.49 33.42 19.23
N ILE A 75 4.00 32.78 20.30
CA ILE A 75 3.74 33.43 21.58
C ILE A 75 5.05 33.98 22.17
N LYS A 76 6.13 33.18 22.15
CA LYS A 76 7.45 33.64 22.60
C LYS A 76 7.94 34.87 21.81
N ALA A 77 7.79 34.86 20.50
CA ALA A 77 8.16 36.01 19.67
C ALA A 77 7.34 37.27 19.99
N LEU A 78 6.05 37.12 20.34
CA LEU A 78 5.22 38.23 20.79
C LEU A 78 5.54 38.69 22.21
N ASP A 79 5.94 37.79 23.12
CA ASP A 79 6.43 38.14 24.45
C ASP A 79 7.71 38.99 24.36
N ASP A 80 8.63 38.60 23.50
CA ASP A 80 9.87 39.35 23.25
C ASP A 80 9.57 40.74 22.66
N LYS A 81 8.63 40.82 21.70
CA LYS A 81 8.14 42.11 21.16
C LYS A 81 7.48 42.97 22.22
N THR A 82 6.61 42.39 23.05
CA THR A 82 5.91 43.10 24.14
C THR A 82 6.93 43.69 25.12
N ARG A 83 7.94 42.90 25.52
CA ARG A 83 9.00 43.37 26.41
C ARG A 83 9.80 44.52 25.80
N SER A 84 10.13 44.44 24.51
CA SER A 84 10.84 45.52 23.81
C SER A 84 10.01 46.80 23.71
N ALA A 85 8.70 46.68 23.49
CA ALA A 85 7.79 47.81 23.36
C ALA A 85 7.48 48.43 24.74
N GLU A 86 7.37 47.63 25.80
CA GLU A 86 7.25 48.11 27.18
C GLU A 86 8.53 48.84 27.65
N ALA A 87 9.71 48.35 27.28
CA ALA A 87 10.98 49.03 27.54
C ALA A 87 11.04 50.40 26.84
N ARG A 88 10.65 50.46 25.56
CA ARG A 88 10.55 51.71 24.79
C ARG A 88 9.52 52.68 25.39
N ALA A 89 8.39 52.16 25.87
CA ALA A 89 7.38 52.98 26.54
C ALA A 89 7.89 53.52 27.90
N ALA A 90 8.67 52.73 28.64
CA ALA A 90 9.29 53.16 29.89
C ALA A 90 10.35 54.26 29.67
N GLU A 91 11.15 54.16 28.60
CA GLU A 91 12.09 55.21 28.19
C GLU A 91 11.36 56.51 27.81
N ASN A 92 10.21 56.39 27.15
CA ASN A 92 9.37 57.53 26.73
C ASN A 92 8.36 57.99 27.80
N ALA A 93 8.44 57.47 29.03
CA ALA A 93 7.51 57.81 30.13
C ALA A 93 7.29 59.32 30.35
N PRO A 94 8.31 60.20 30.34
CA PRO A 94 8.07 61.64 30.49
C PRO A 94 7.32 62.25 29.31
N ALA A 95 7.64 61.85 28.07
CA ALA A 95 6.95 62.32 26.86
C ALA A 95 5.49 61.83 26.83
N LEU A 96 5.23 60.59 27.26
CA LEU A 96 3.88 60.03 27.36
C LEU A 96 3.01 60.77 28.38
N ARG A 97 3.57 61.17 29.53
CA ARG A 97 2.84 61.95 30.54
C ARG A 97 2.40 63.32 30.02
N GLU A 98 3.28 63.99 29.29
CA GLU A 98 2.95 65.30 28.71
C GLU A 98 1.90 65.17 27.61
N LEU A 99 2.08 64.23 26.69
CA LEU A 99 1.13 63.97 25.62
C LEU A 99 -0.25 63.53 26.15
N THR A 100 -0.29 62.81 27.27
CA THR A 100 -1.56 62.44 27.93
C THR A 100 -2.30 63.66 28.45
N ARG A 101 -1.60 64.63 29.06
CA ARG A 101 -2.21 65.89 29.49
C ARG A 101 -2.73 66.72 28.34
N GLU A 102 -2.00 66.74 27.21
CA GLU A 102 -2.46 67.40 25.98
C GLU A 102 -3.72 66.74 25.43
N ILE A 103 -3.75 65.40 25.39
CA ILE A 103 -4.93 64.62 24.98
C ILE A 103 -6.12 64.93 25.88
N ASP A 104 -5.96 64.97 27.21
CA ASP A 104 -7.07 65.24 28.13
C ASP A 104 -7.66 66.65 27.94
N ARG A 105 -6.80 67.67 27.76
CA ARG A 105 -7.23 69.04 27.45
C ARG A 105 -7.96 69.12 26.11
N GLN A 106 -7.42 68.46 25.09
CA GLN A 106 -8.00 68.43 23.76
C GLN A 106 -9.33 67.66 23.75
N ALA A 107 -9.42 66.55 24.49
CA ALA A 107 -10.62 65.75 24.64
C ALA A 107 -11.75 66.56 25.29
N GLY A 108 -11.47 67.30 26.36
CA GLY A 108 -12.47 68.19 26.97
C GLY A 108 -12.96 69.29 26.01
N THR A 109 -12.09 69.80 25.13
CA THR A 109 -12.45 70.77 24.10
C THR A 109 -13.37 70.15 23.04
N VAL A 110 -13.03 68.96 22.56
CA VAL A 110 -13.83 68.20 21.57
C VAL A 110 -15.18 67.81 22.16
N GLU A 111 -15.24 67.35 23.41
CA GLU A 111 -16.47 66.99 24.11
C GLU A 111 -17.40 68.20 24.30
N GLY A 112 -16.82 69.35 24.67
CA GLY A 112 -17.57 70.61 24.77
C GLY A 112 -18.14 71.08 23.43
N LEU A 113 -17.37 70.94 22.34
CA LEU A 113 -17.83 71.27 20.98
C LEU A 113 -18.89 70.28 20.48
N ASP A 114 -18.72 68.98 20.73
CA ASP A 114 -19.71 67.96 20.37
C ASP A 114 -21.03 68.21 21.09
N THR A 115 -20.97 68.52 22.39
CA THR A 115 -22.14 68.87 23.20
C THR A 115 -22.87 70.08 22.61
N LYS A 116 -22.15 71.19 22.33
CA LYS A 116 -22.72 72.38 21.70
C LYS A 116 -23.34 72.09 20.34
N ARG A 117 -22.67 71.29 19.52
CA ARG A 117 -23.16 70.84 18.20
C ARG A 117 -24.45 70.02 18.34
N ARG A 118 -24.51 69.07 19.27
CA ARG A 118 -25.71 68.26 19.53
C ARG A 118 -26.89 69.11 19.97
N PHE A 119 -26.68 70.06 20.88
CA PHE A 119 -27.72 71.02 21.28
C PHE A 119 -28.18 71.88 20.11
N LYS A 120 -27.26 72.40 19.30
CA LYS A 120 -27.61 73.24 18.15
C LYS A 120 -28.35 72.47 17.06
N LYS A 121 -27.99 71.20 16.85
CA LYS A 121 -28.72 70.29 15.97
C LYS A 121 -30.14 70.06 16.46
N ALA A 122 -30.34 69.78 17.75
CA ALA A 122 -31.67 69.64 18.33
C ALA A 122 -32.51 70.92 18.19
N GLU A 123 -31.90 72.09 18.35
CA GLU A 123 -32.54 73.39 18.11
C GLU A 123 -32.97 73.56 16.65
N LEU A 124 -32.11 73.19 15.69
CA LEU A 124 -32.41 73.21 14.26
C LEU A 124 -33.57 72.25 13.91
N ASP A 125 -33.53 71.03 14.42
CA ASP A 125 -34.56 70.01 14.17
C ASP A 125 -35.93 70.48 14.69
N SER A 126 -35.96 71.11 15.88
CA SER A 126 -37.16 71.76 16.42
C SER A 126 -37.68 72.86 15.50
N LYS A 127 -36.81 73.78 15.07
CA LYS A 127 -37.17 74.88 14.14
C LYS A 127 -37.66 74.37 12.78
N ARG A 128 -37.06 73.31 12.24
CA ARG A 128 -37.52 72.65 11.01
C ARG A 128 -38.91 72.05 11.18
N SER A 129 -39.19 71.41 12.32
CA SER A 129 -40.52 70.90 12.61
C SER A 129 -41.59 72.01 12.64
N PHE A 130 -41.26 73.20 13.17
CA PHE A 130 -42.16 74.35 13.09
C PHE A 130 -42.40 74.84 11.66
N TYR A 131 -41.36 74.86 10.82
CA TYR A 131 -41.46 75.21 9.41
C TYR A 131 -42.32 74.22 8.62
N ASP A 132 -42.12 72.92 8.83
CA ASP A 132 -42.92 71.87 8.19
C ASP A 132 -44.40 72.04 8.55
N GLY A 133 -44.70 72.36 9.81
CA GLY A 133 -46.06 72.66 10.25
C GLY A 133 -46.67 73.94 9.67
N MET A 134 -45.87 74.91 9.20
CA MET A 134 -46.36 76.08 8.45
C MET A 134 -46.66 75.73 6.99
N ILE A 135 -45.82 74.89 6.37
CA ILE A 135 -46.04 74.37 5.02
C ILE A 135 -47.31 73.52 4.97
N ASP A 136 -47.54 72.66 5.96
CA ASP A 136 -48.76 71.84 6.06
C ASP A 136 -50.05 72.69 6.22
N ARG A 137 -49.94 73.93 6.70
CA ARG A 137 -51.05 74.90 6.81
C ARG A 137 -51.21 75.82 5.59
N ASP A 138 -50.42 75.60 4.53
CA ASP A 138 -50.39 76.40 3.30
C ASP A 138 -49.97 77.88 3.52
N GLU A 139 -49.22 78.16 4.60
CA GLU A 139 -48.69 79.48 4.99
C GLU A 139 -47.36 79.77 4.25
N VAL A 140 -47.35 79.67 2.92
CA VAL A 140 -46.12 79.60 2.10
C VAL A 140 -45.23 80.86 2.24
N ARG A 141 -45.83 82.03 2.41
CA ARG A 141 -45.09 83.30 2.50
C ARG A 141 -44.39 83.44 3.85
N GLU A 142 -45.08 83.10 4.93
CA GLU A 142 -44.58 83.07 6.31
C GLU A 142 -43.51 81.99 6.49
N ALA A 143 -43.74 80.80 5.93
CA ALA A 143 -42.79 79.71 5.95
C ALA A 143 -41.46 80.10 5.27
N ARG A 144 -41.53 80.75 4.09
CA ARG A 144 -40.32 81.24 3.39
C ARG A 144 -39.57 82.30 4.18
N ALA A 145 -40.28 83.24 4.81
CA ALA A 145 -39.66 84.23 5.68
C ALA A 145 -39.02 83.59 6.92
N TYR A 146 -39.64 82.56 7.51
CA TYR A 146 -39.11 81.80 8.64
C TYR A 146 -37.87 80.97 8.27
N LEU A 147 -37.87 80.35 7.10
CA LEU A 147 -36.73 79.63 6.54
C LEU A 147 -35.50 80.55 6.45
N GLU A 148 -35.65 81.70 5.79
CA GLU A 148 -34.55 82.65 5.56
C GLU A 148 -34.07 83.34 6.86
N SER A 149 -34.99 83.70 7.76
CA SER A 149 -34.65 84.45 8.98
C SER A 149 -34.21 83.57 10.15
N THR A 150 -34.64 82.31 10.21
CA THR A 150 -34.48 81.46 11.40
C THR A 150 -33.75 80.16 11.10
N ILE A 151 -34.14 79.42 10.08
CA ILE A 151 -33.51 78.12 9.76
C ILE A 151 -32.13 78.31 9.15
N VAL A 152 -31.98 79.12 8.10
CA VAL A 152 -30.71 79.34 7.40
C VAL A 152 -29.60 79.84 8.34
N PRO A 153 -29.84 80.81 9.25
CA PRO A 153 -28.83 81.21 10.23
C PRO A 153 -28.48 80.10 11.24
N THR A 154 -29.48 79.33 11.68
CA THR A 154 -29.28 78.21 12.62
C THR A 154 -28.47 77.09 11.96
N GLU A 155 -28.71 76.81 10.67
CA GLU A 155 -27.92 75.87 9.86
C GLU A 155 -26.47 76.32 9.71
N LYS A 156 -26.25 77.60 9.44
CA LYS A 156 -24.91 78.18 9.36
C LYS A 156 -24.16 78.05 10.69
N GLU A 157 -24.80 78.35 11.81
CA GLU A 157 -24.21 78.17 13.14
C GLU A 157 -23.88 76.70 13.45
N LEU A 158 -24.73 75.76 13.03
CA LEU A 158 -24.45 74.33 13.16
C LEU A 158 -23.28 73.88 12.27
N PHE A 159 -23.19 74.41 11.06
CA PHE A 159 -22.10 74.14 10.13
C PHE A 159 -20.76 74.62 10.70
N ASP A 160 -20.70 75.87 11.18
CA ASP A 160 -19.50 76.46 11.80
C ASP A 160 -19.05 75.68 13.04
N LEU A 161 -20.00 75.19 13.84
CA LEU A 161 -19.72 74.32 15.00
C LEU A 161 -19.20 72.94 14.57
N SER A 162 -19.73 72.39 13.47
CA SER A 162 -19.33 71.08 12.94
C SER A 162 -17.91 71.13 12.35
N GLU A 163 -17.58 72.18 11.59
CA GLU A 163 -16.22 72.39 11.06
C GLU A 163 -15.19 72.54 12.20
N LYS A 164 -15.53 73.32 13.24
CA LYS A 164 -14.69 73.46 14.43
C LYS A 164 -14.51 72.13 15.17
N PHE A 165 -15.58 71.35 15.32
CA PHE A 165 -15.51 70.02 15.92
C PHE A 165 -14.58 69.10 15.13
N GLU A 166 -14.75 69.00 13.80
CA GLU A 166 -13.94 68.13 12.95
C GLU A 166 -12.45 68.48 13.01
N LYS A 167 -12.12 69.78 13.01
CA LYS A 167 -10.73 70.24 13.12
C LYS A 167 -10.10 69.88 14.47
N GLU A 168 -10.81 70.07 15.57
CA GLU A 168 -10.30 69.76 16.90
C GLU A 168 -10.30 68.25 17.19
N ASP A 169 -11.24 67.48 16.62
CA ASP A 169 -11.26 66.01 16.68
C ASP A 169 -10.13 65.39 15.85
N ALA A 170 -9.81 65.95 14.67
CA ALA A 170 -8.66 65.53 13.88
C ALA A 170 -7.34 65.69 14.65
N LYS A 171 -7.15 66.82 15.35
CA LYS A 171 -6.00 67.02 16.24
C LYS A 171 -5.97 66.01 17.39
N LEU A 172 -7.12 65.72 18.00
CA LEU A 172 -7.21 64.71 19.05
C LEU A 172 -6.82 63.32 18.54
N ARG A 173 -7.23 62.94 17.32
CA ARG A 173 -6.83 61.68 16.69
C ARG A 173 -5.33 61.63 16.40
N ASP A 174 -4.72 62.71 15.92
CA ASP A 174 -3.28 62.79 15.68
C ASP A 174 -2.48 62.65 16.98
N LEU A 175 -2.88 63.35 18.05
CA LEU A 175 -2.25 63.22 19.37
C LEU A 175 -2.38 61.79 19.93
N LYS A 176 -3.55 61.14 19.76
CA LYS A 176 -3.74 59.74 20.13
C LYS A 176 -2.85 58.80 19.31
N ALA A 177 -2.71 59.02 18.00
CA ALA A 177 -1.84 58.21 17.14
C ALA A 177 -0.35 58.34 17.55
N ARG A 178 0.12 59.55 17.84
CA ARG A 178 1.48 59.79 18.37
C ARG A 178 1.71 59.08 19.70
N ARG A 179 0.69 59.02 20.56
CA ARG A 179 0.76 58.29 21.83
C ARG A 179 0.92 56.80 21.61
N GLU A 180 0.16 56.21 20.68
CA GLU A 180 0.26 54.78 20.34
C GLU A 180 1.62 54.42 19.72
N ASP A 181 2.20 55.28 18.89
CA ASP A 181 3.55 55.08 18.34
C ASP A 181 4.65 55.13 19.43
N LEU A 182 4.54 56.06 20.39
CA LEU A 182 5.42 56.13 21.56
C LEU A 182 5.23 54.94 22.52
N LEU A 183 4.01 54.41 22.61
CA LEU A 183 3.70 53.16 23.30
C LEU A 183 4.14 51.93 22.51
N GLY A 184 4.58 52.07 21.25
CA GLY A 184 5.02 50.95 20.42
C GLY A 184 3.94 49.92 20.12
N HIS A 185 2.67 50.33 20.09
CA HIS A 185 1.51 49.45 19.86
C HIS A 185 1.41 48.27 20.87
N VAL A 186 1.88 48.45 22.12
CA VAL A 186 1.89 47.41 23.16
C VAL A 186 0.51 46.74 23.33
N ASP A 187 -0.57 47.50 23.31
CA ASP A 187 -1.93 46.96 23.50
C ASP A 187 -2.38 46.08 22.33
N GLU A 188 -1.94 46.38 21.10
CA GLU A 188 -2.24 45.58 19.91
C GLU A 188 -1.44 44.28 19.94
N ILE A 189 -0.15 44.34 20.31
CA ILE A 189 0.71 43.17 20.48
C ILE A 189 0.18 42.26 21.61
N LYS A 190 -0.30 42.84 22.72
CA LYS A 190 -0.93 42.09 23.83
C LYS A 190 -2.23 41.42 23.40
N LYS A 191 -3.08 42.11 22.62
CA LYS A 191 -4.31 41.50 22.06
C LYS A 191 -4.00 40.35 21.12
N ASP A 192 -2.99 40.49 20.27
CA ASP A 192 -2.54 39.42 19.37
C ASP A 192 -1.99 38.21 20.13
N ARG A 193 -1.23 38.46 21.21
CA ARG A 193 -0.76 37.42 22.13
C ARG A 193 -1.93 36.68 22.76
N GLU A 194 -2.89 37.41 23.35
CA GLU A 194 -4.09 36.81 23.97
C GLU A 194 -4.95 36.04 22.96
N ARG A 195 -5.02 36.50 21.71
CA ARG A 195 -5.70 35.76 20.63
C ARG A 195 -5.00 34.41 20.38
N LEU A 196 -3.67 34.43 20.19
CA LEU A 196 -2.90 33.22 19.94
C LEU A 196 -2.87 32.27 21.15
N THR A 197 -2.82 32.79 22.38
CA THR A 197 -2.95 31.96 23.60
C THR A 197 -4.31 31.25 23.64
N ARG A 198 -5.40 31.97 23.34
CA ARG A 198 -6.74 31.36 23.27
C ARG A 198 -6.86 30.31 22.18
N GLU A 199 -6.21 30.52 21.03
CA GLU A 199 -6.12 29.54 19.95
C GLU A 199 -5.32 28.30 20.38
N ALA A 200 -4.17 28.48 21.02
CA ALA A 200 -3.39 27.38 21.58
C ALA A 200 -4.16 26.57 22.63
N ASP A 201 -4.89 27.23 23.54
CA ASP A 201 -5.74 26.58 24.54
C ASP A 201 -6.95 25.88 23.90
N ARG A 202 -7.48 26.41 22.80
CA ARG A 202 -8.53 25.74 22.01
C ARG A 202 -7.99 24.46 21.40
N VAL A 203 -6.78 24.49 20.84
CA VAL A 203 -6.11 23.31 20.31
C VAL A 203 -5.89 22.28 21.42
N ALA A 204 -5.42 22.69 22.59
CA ALA A 204 -5.25 21.83 23.78
C ALA A 204 -6.57 21.15 24.23
N ARG A 205 -7.67 21.90 24.28
CA ARG A 205 -9.00 21.34 24.60
C ARG A 205 -9.54 20.43 23.51
N ALA A 206 -9.27 20.73 22.24
CA ALA A 206 -9.66 19.88 21.13
C ALA A 206 -8.97 18.51 21.20
N ILE A 207 -7.73 18.44 21.71
CA ILE A 207 -7.04 17.15 21.99
C ILE A 207 -7.85 16.30 22.96
N GLU A 208 -8.21 16.88 24.11
CA GLU A 208 -8.93 16.19 25.17
C GLU A 208 -10.34 15.77 24.73
N GLN A 209 -11.03 16.66 24.00
CA GLN A 209 -12.37 16.40 23.48
C GLN A 209 -12.36 15.32 22.40
N LYS A 210 -11.44 15.37 21.44
CA LYS A 210 -11.29 14.31 20.42
C LYS A 210 -10.94 12.98 21.07
N GLY A 211 -10.03 12.97 22.04
CA GLY A 211 -9.71 11.76 22.81
C GLY A 211 -10.96 11.14 23.47
N ARG A 212 -11.83 11.96 24.07
CA ARG A 212 -13.11 11.47 24.63
C ARG A 212 -14.13 11.05 23.58
N GLN A 213 -14.17 11.70 22.42
CA GLN A 213 -15.13 11.39 21.36
C GLN A 213 -14.82 10.06 20.66
N TYR A 214 -13.54 9.80 20.36
CA TYR A 214 -13.12 8.55 19.73
C TYR A 214 -13.09 7.37 20.71
N PHE A 215 -12.83 7.62 22.01
CA PHE A 215 -12.56 6.54 22.99
C PHE A 215 -13.47 6.55 24.23
N GLY A 216 -14.57 7.31 24.21
CA GLY A 216 -15.53 7.40 25.31
C GLY A 216 -16.52 6.23 25.35
N ILE A 217 -17.42 6.28 26.35
CA ILE A 217 -18.47 5.27 26.59
C ILE A 217 -19.34 5.03 25.33
N ALA A 218 -19.56 6.06 24.51
CA ALA A 218 -20.32 5.94 23.25
C ALA A 218 -19.63 5.07 22.18
N ALA A 219 -18.30 4.92 22.21
CA ALA A 219 -17.58 3.97 21.36
C ALA A 219 -17.74 2.52 21.88
N LEU A 220 -17.70 2.34 23.21
CA LEU A 220 -17.93 1.05 23.85
C LEU A 220 -19.35 0.52 23.58
N LEU A 221 -20.36 1.38 23.67
CA LEU A 221 -21.77 1.01 23.45
C LEU A 221 -22.06 0.57 22.00
N ARG A 222 -21.32 1.10 21.01
CA ARG A 222 -21.43 0.68 19.59
C ARG A 222 -20.87 -0.73 19.34
N GLY A 223 -20.01 -1.25 20.22
CA GLY A 223 -19.46 -2.59 20.10
C GLY A 223 -20.36 -3.71 20.63
N LEU A 224 -21.53 -3.39 21.22
CA LEU A 224 -22.40 -4.39 21.85
C LEU A 224 -23.24 -5.18 20.83
N PRO A 225 -23.50 -6.48 21.08
CA PRO A 225 -24.35 -7.29 20.22
C PRO A 225 -25.76 -6.66 20.08
N GLY A 226 -26.20 -6.43 18.84
CA GLY A 226 -27.57 -5.96 18.54
C GLY A 226 -27.80 -4.44 18.57
N PHE A 227 -26.81 -3.63 18.97
CA PHE A 227 -26.90 -2.16 18.97
C PHE A 227 -26.15 -1.50 17.80
N ASP A 228 -25.90 -2.28 16.76
CA ASP A 228 -25.00 -1.92 15.66
C ASP A 228 -25.75 -1.22 14.51
N VAL A 229 -26.06 0.07 14.70
CA VAL A 229 -26.83 0.88 13.73
C VAL A 229 -26.03 1.16 12.44
N MET A 230 -24.69 1.03 12.49
CA MET A 230 -23.77 1.00 11.34
C MET A 230 -22.54 0.16 11.71
N PRO A 231 -22.49 -1.13 11.34
CA PRO A 231 -21.39 -2.02 11.72
C PRO A 231 -20.08 -1.49 11.16
N PRO A 232 -19.06 -1.25 12.02
CA PRO A 232 -17.74 -0.87 11.53
C PRO A 232 -17.07 -2.05 10.80
N THR A 233 -17.60 -3.26 10.99
CA THR A 233 -17.15 -4.48 10.32
C THR A 233 -18.08 -4.85 9.16
N LYS A 234 -17.53 -5.08 7.96
CA LYS A 234 -18.31 -5.52 6.78
C LYS A 234 -17.50 -6.49 5.92
N ILE A 235 -18.20 -7.43 5.29
CA ILE A 235 -17.58 -8.29 4.27
C ILE A 235 -17.25 -7.41 3.07
N GLN A 236 -15.99 -7.43 2.66
CA GLN A 236 -15.51 -6.80 1.43
C GLN A 236 -15.54 -7.86 0.35
N GLN A 237 -16.19 -7.59 -0.78
CA GLN A 237 -16.30 -8.53 -1.88
C GLN A 237 -15.95 -7.86 -3.20
N ILE A 238 -14.99 -8.45 -3.91
CA ILE A 238 -14.65 -8.15 -5.29
C ILE A 238 -15.35 -9.20 -6.16
N SER A 239 -16.07 -8.75 -7.19
CA SER A 239 -16.81 -9.61 -8.11
C SER A 239 -16.09 -9.64 -9.44
N LEU A 240 -15.69 -10.83 -9.89
CA LEU A 240 -14.93 -11.05 -11.12
C LEU A 240 -15.76 -11.93 -12.06
N PRO A 241 -16.78 -11.38 -12.74
CA PRO A 241 -17.71 -12.18 -13.54
C PRO A 241 -17.05 -12.80 -14.78
N GLU A 242 -16.01 -12.16 -15.32
CA GLU A 242 -15.28 -12.62 -16.50
C GLU A 242 -14.22 -13.67 -16.19
N LEU A 243 -13.76 -13.74 -14.94
CA LEU A 243 -12.80 -14.75 -14.47
C LEU A 243 -13.55 -15.86 -13.76
N THR A 244 -13.94 -16.90 -14.49
CA THR A 244 -14.71 -18.01 -13.90
C THR A 244 -13.81 -19.02 -13.18
N ILE A 245 -14.43 -19.81 -12.30
CA ILE A 245 -13.87 -21.04 -11.74
C ILE A 245 -14.77 -22.20 -12.16
N ASN A 246 -14.18 -23.31 -12.62
CA ASN A 246 -14.93 -24.49 -13.00
C ASN A 246 -15.20 -25.34 -11.76
N TYR A 247 -16.46 -25.44 -11.36
CA TYR A 247 -16.89 -26.43 -10.39
C TYR A 247 -17.49 -27.60 -11.14
N ASN A 248 -16.70 -28.66 -11.33
CA ASN A 248 -17.14 -29.96 -11.83
C ASN A 248 -18.30 -29.82 -12.83
N PHE A 249 -17.97 -29.37 -14.06
CA PHE A 249 -18.90 -29.20 -15.19
C PHE A 249 -19.66 -27.87 -15.29
N LYS A 250 -19.40 -26.89 -14.41
CA LYS A 250 -19.98 -25.55 -14.56
C LYS A 250 -19.00 -24.44 -14.21
N ASP A 251 -18.82 -23.52 -15.15
CA ASP A 251 -18.12 -22.27 -14.91
C ASP A 251 -19.02 -21.32 -14.12
N VAL A 252 -18.51 -20.83 -12.99
CA VAL A 252 -19.20 -19.82 -12.19
C VAL A 252 -18.34 -18.59 -11.99
N PRO A 253 -18.96 -17.41 -11.84
CA PRO A 253 -18.26 -16.19 -11.48
C PRO A 253 -17.40 -16.37 -10.23
N ARG A 254 -16.18 -15.84 -10.27
CA ARG A 254 -15.29 -15.80 -9.11
C ARG A 254 -15.66 -14.62 -8.22
N TYR A 255 -15.71 -14.89 -6.91
CA TYR A 255 -15.89 -13.88 -5.89
C TYR A 255 -14.71 -13.94 -4.94
N ASP A 256 -14.20 -12.77 -4.58
CA ASP A 256 -13.04 -12.64 -3.72
C ASP A 256 -13.38 -11.79 -2.50
N ARG A 257 -13.19 -12.35 -1.32
CA ARG A 257 -13.45 -11.71 -0.02
C ARG A 257 -12.19 -11.62 0.82
N CYS A 258 -11.00 -11.81 0.26
CA CYS A 258 -9.73 -11.81 0.99
C CYS A 258 -9.50 -10.48 1.71
N THR A 259 -9.89 -9.36 1.09
CA THR A 259 -9.85 -8.00 1.68
C THR A 259 -10.79 -7.82 2.87
N THR A 260 -11.64 -8.80 3.20
CA THR A 260 -12.39 -8.83 4.47
C THR A 260 -11.45 -8.99 5.66
N CYS A 261 -10.43 -9.83 5.55
CA CYS A 261 -9.43 -10.03 6.61
C CYS A 261 -8.17 -9.21 6.33
N HIS A 262 -7.74 -9.15 5.07
CA HIS A 262 -6.54 -8.44 4.64
C HIS A 262 -6.81 -6.95 4.38
N GLN A 263 -7.24 -6.23 5.41
CA GLN A 263 -7.72 -4.84 5.29
C GLN A 263 -6.67 -3.82 4.85
N GLY A 264 -5.38 -4.10 5.08
CA GLY A 264 -4.28 -3.21 4.71
C GLY A 264 -3.66 -3.49 3.34
N ILE A 265 -4.07 -4.55 2.65
CA ILE A 265 -3.33 -5.11 1.50
C ILE A 265 -3.19 -4.12 0.33
N ASP A 266 -4.21 -3.30 0.09
CA ASP A 266 -4.27 -2.31 -0.99
C ASP A 266 -3.91 -0.88 -0.52
N ARG A 267 -3.41 -0.74 0.71
CA ARG A 267 -3.18 0.56 1.35
C ARG A 267 -1.70 0.83 1.60
N LEU A 268 -1.22 1.95 1.06
CA LEU A 268 0.13 2.45 1.34
C LEU A 268 0.28 2.82 2.82
N GLY A 269 1.47 2.57 3.37
CA GLY A 269 1.77 2.93 4.76
C GLY A 269 1.34 1.88 5.77
N TYR A 270 0.94 0.68 5.36
CA TYR A 270 0.63 -0.46 6.24
C TYR A 270 1.75 -1.51 6.25
N GLU A 271 2.95 -1.16 5.83
CA GLU A 271 4.15 -2.01 5.94
C GLU A 271 4.60 -2.12 7.40
N THR A 272 4.34 -1.07 8.20
CA THR A 272 4.66 -0.98 9.64
C THR A 272 3.48 -0.54 10.50
N ASN A 273 3.48 -0.92 11.77
CA ASN A 273 2.51 -0.47 12.77
C ASN A 273 2.79 0.98 13.22
N ALA A 274 2.05 1.48 14.21
CA ALA A 274 2.22 2.84 14.73
C ALA A 274 3.59 3.09 15.36
N ASP A 275 4.23 2.04 15.88
CA ASP A 275 5.53 2.06 16.55
C ASP A 275 6.71 1.86 15.58
N GLY A 276 6.41 1.65 14.28
CA GLY A 276 7.42 1.43 13.23
C GLY A 276 7.88 -0.03 13.12
N GLU A 277 7.28 -0.96 13.84
CA GLU A 277 7.57 -2.39 13.73
C GLU A 277 6.87 -3.01 12.50
N PRO A 278 7.38 -4.12 11.93
CA PRO A 278 6.72 -4.80 10.82
C PRO A 278 5.26 -5.15 11.13
N MET A 279 4.37 -4.82 10.19
CA MET A 279 2.95 -5.12 10.35
C MET A 279 2.72 -6.63 10.39
N LYS A 280 1.73 -7.07 11.19
CA LYS A 280 1.27 -8.48 11.14
C LYS A 280 0.92 -8.84 9.69
N PRO A 281 1.29 -10.02 9.17
CA PRO A 281 1.09 -10.37 7.75
C PRO A 281 -0.35 -10.20 7.25
N VAL A 282 -1.35 -10.48 8.09
CA VAL A 282 -2.77 -10.31 7.74
C VAL A 282 -3.16 -8.83 7.58
N PHE A 283 -2.47 -7.89 8.22
CA PHE A 283 -2.76 -6.46 8.15
C PHE A 283 -1.79 -5.68 7.25
N ALA A 284 -0.75 -6.35 6.76
CA ALA A 284 0.31 -5.73 5.99
C ALA A 284 -0.17 -5.29 4.61
N ALA A 285 0.42 -4.21 4.11
CA ALA A 285 0.32 -3.81 2.71
C ALA A 285 0.95 -4.85 1.79
N HIS A 286 0.49 -4.89 0.54
CA HIS A 286 1.09 -5.75 -0.47
C HIS A 286 2.56 -5.35 -0.72
N PRO A 287 3.53 -6.30 -0.73
CA PRO A 287 4.96 -5.97 -0.88
C PRO A 287 5.30 -5.19 -2.13
N HIS A 288 4.55 -5.44 -3.21
CA HIS A 288 4.77 -4.85 -4.54
C HIS A 288 3.72 -3.78 -4.90
N LEU A 289 3.16 -3.10 -3.90
CA LEU A 289 2.17 -2.02 -4.09
C LEU A 289 2.79 -0.75 -4.71
N THR A 290 4.12 -0.63 -4.74
CA THR A 290 4.86 0.50 -5.33
C THR A 290 5.85 0.12 -6.43
N ASP A 291 5.98 -1.17 -6.75
CA ASP A 291 7.07 -1.70 -7.59
C ASP A 291 6.78 -1.70 -9.10
N GLY A 292 5.70 -1.05 -9.55
CA GLY A 292 5.28 -1.04 -10.95
C GLY A 292 5.82 0.13 -11.77
N ALA A 293 5.37 0.20 -13.03
CA ALA A 293 5.73 1.26 -13.97
C ALA A 293 5.19 2.64 -13.52
N THR A 294 5.79 3.73 -14.00
CA THR A 294 5.22 5.06 -13.82
C THR A 294 4.00 5.24 -14.72
N THR A 295 2.88 5.64 -14.15
CA THR A 295 1.62 5.96 -14.85
C THR A 295 1.35 7.47 -14.81
N ILE A 296 0.34 7.93 -15.54
CA ILE A 296 -0.12 9.33 -15.52
C ILE A 296 -1.43 9.39 -14.74
N ASP A 297 -1.47 10.18 -13.65
CA ASP A 297 -2.69 10.38 -12.87
C ASP A 297 -3.79 11.12 -13.67
N PRO A 298 -5.05 11.15 -13.21
CA PRO A 298 -6.13 11.89 -13.89
C PRO A 298 -5.88 13.40 -14.06
N LYS A 299 -4.85 13.95 -13.43
CA LYS A 299 -4.43 15.36 -13.52
C LYS A 299 -3.21 15.54 -14.42
N GLY A 300 -2.74 14.50 -15.10
CA GLY A 300 -1.62 14.56 -16.04
C GLY A 300 -0.23 14.41 -15.40
N LYS A 301 -0.13 14.05 -14.10
CA LYS A 301 1.15 13.92 -13.40
C LYS A 301 1.66 12.48 -13.45
N VAL A 302 2.95 12.31 -13.74
CA VAL A 302 3.63 11.02 -13.64
C VAL A 302 3.73 10.59 -12.17
N VAL A 303 3.11 9.46 -11.83
CA VAL A 303 3.13 8.84 -10.50
C VAL A 303 3.60 7.39 -10.61
N PRO A 304 4.33 6.85 -9.62
CA PRO A 304 4.62 5.41 -9.58
C PRO A 304 3.30 4.64 -9.40
N ALA A 305 3.05 3.64 -10.25
CA ALA A 305 1.94 2.72 -10.09
C ALA A 305 2.44 1.42 -9.45
N GLY A 306 1.62 0.80 -8.60
CA GLY A 306 1.90 -0.53 -8.09
C GLY A 306 1.88 -1.59 -9.18
N LEU A 307 2.70 -2.64 -9.05
CA LEU A 307 2.62 -3.78 -9.97
C LEU A 307 1.30 -4.53 -9.80
N TYR A 308 0.83 -4.63 -8.56
CA TYR A 308 -0.42 -5.30 -8.18
C TYR A 308 -1.32 -4.38 -7.36
N LEU A 309 -2.63 -4.62 -7.47
CA LEU A 309 -3.73 -3.99 -6.74
C LEU A 309 -3.97 -2.50 -7.05
N ASP A 310 -2.99 -1.79 -7.60
CA ASP A 310 -3.14 -0.40 -8.05
C ASP A 310 -4.05 -0.31 -9.28
N GLY A 311 -5.04 0.58 -9.24
CA GLY A 311 -5.97 0.85 -10.35
C GLY A 311 -5.30 1.35 -11.63
N ASN A 312 -4.10 1.94 -11.52
CA ASN A 312 -3.31 2.40 -12.66
C ASN A 312 -2.17 1.43 -13.04
N GLY A 313 -2.01 0.35 -12.28
CA GLY A 313 -1.02 -0.70 -12.52
C GLY A 313 -1.51 -1.71 -13.57
N PRO A 314 -0.63 -2.64 -14.00
CA PRO A 314 -1.01 -3.69 -14.93
C PRO A 314 -1.92 -4.77 -14.32
N HIS A 315 -1.97 -4.90 -12.99
CA HIS A 315 -2.84 -5.86 -12.29
C HIS A 315 -3.77 -5.17 -11.27
N PRO A 316 -4.77 -4.39 -11.71
CA PRO A 316 -5.70 -3.71 -10.80
C PRO A 316 -6.59 -4.68 -10.02
N ILE A 317 -6.80 -4.39 -8.74
CA ILE A 317 -7.53 -5.29 -7.82
C ILE A 317 -8.94 -5.64 -8.30
N ASN A 318 -9.64 -4.70 -8.95
CA ASN A 318 -11.01 -4.89 -9.42
C ASN A 318 -11.11 -5.79 -10.68
N SER A 319 -10.00 -6.06 -11.35
CA SER A 319 -9.97 -6.93 -12.54
C SER A 319 -9.37 -8.30 -12.25
N PHE A 320 -8.52 -8.41 -11.22
CA PHE A 320 -7.78 -9.64 -10.91
C PHE A 320 -8.20 -10.27 -9.57
N GLY A 321 -8.57 -9.47 -8.56
CA GLY A 321 -8.73 -9.93 -7.18
C GLY A 321 -7.45 -10.57 -6.62
N CYS A 322 -7.59 -11.36 -5.56
CA CYS A 322 -6.48 -12.04 -4.89
C CYS A 322 -6.36 -13.50 -5.34
N THR A 323 -7.49 -14.21 -5.45
CA THR A 323 -7.52 -15.66 -5.73
C THR A 323 -7.01 -16.05 -7.12
N ILE A 324 -6.90 -15.12 -8.08
CA ILE A 324 -6.32 -15.45 -9.39
C ILE A 324 -4.82 -15.77 -9.26
N CYS A 325 -4.10 -14.98 -8.46
CA CYS A 325 -2.67 -15.12 -8.19
C CYS A 325 -2.42 -16.11 -7.04
N HIS A 326 -3.21 -16.01 -5.97
CA HIS A 326 -2.97 -16.78 -4.76
C HIS A 326 -3.66 -18.14 -4.76
N GLY A 327 -4.75 -18.34 -5.52
CA GLY A 327 -5.62 -19.52 -5.36
C GLY A 327 -6.56 -19.39 -4.16
N GLY A 328 -7.07 -20.52 -3.68
CA GLY A 328 -7.93 -20.60 -2.51
C GLY A 328 -9.41 -20.32 -2.79
N GLN A 329 -10.22 -20.39 -1.73
CA GLN A 329 -11.66 -20.22 -1.79
C GLN A 329 -12.06 -18.77 -1.47
N GLY A 330 -12.12 -17.94 -2.51
CA GLY A 330 -12.36 -16.49 -2.37
C GLY A 330 -13.70 -16.10 -1.74
N SER A 331 -14.72 -16.97 -1.77
CA SER A 331 -16.01 -16.70 -1.13
C SER A 331 -16.00 -16.93 0.39
N ALA A 332 -14.98 -17.61 0.92
CA ALA A 332 -14.91 -17.93 2.33
C ALA A 332 -14.53 -16.70 3.17
N THR A 333 -14.98 -16.70 4.42
CA THR A 333 -14.70 -15.64 5.41
C THR A 333 -14.10 -16.22 6.68
N ASP A 334 -13.49 -17.39 6.57
CA ASP A 334 -12.86 -18.13 7.65
C ASP A 334 -11.47 -18.57 7.18
N PHE A 335 -10.53 -18.65 8.12
CA PHE A 335 -9.14 -18.95 7.83
C PHE A 335 -8.98 -20.30 7.11
N SER A 336 -9.53 -21.37 7.69
CA SER A 336 -9.40 -22.72 7.13
C SER A 336 -10.19 -22.83 5.83
N TYR A 337 -11.43 -22.34 5.81
CA TYR A 337 -12.29 -22.44 4.61
C TYR A 337 -11.86 -21.56 3.44
N ALA A 338 -11.00 -20.55 3.64
CA ALA A 338 -10.35 -19.84 2.54
C ALA A 338 -9.27 -20.69 1.85
N SER A 339 -9.03 -21.90 2.35
CA SER A 339 -8.04 -22.86 1.85
C SER A 339 -6.61 -22.32 1.92
N HIS A 340 -6.26 -21.68 3.05
CA HIS A 340 -4.87 -21.30 3.30
C HIS A 340 -4.01 -22.57 3.36
N GLU A 341 -2.87 -22.59 2.67
CA GLU A 341 -1.93 -23.71 2.75
C GLU A 341 -0.63 -23.30 3.45
N PRO A 342 -0.08 -24.16 4.32
CA PRO A 342 1.19 -23.90 4.99
C PRO A 342 2.38 -24.05 4.01
N ASP A 343 3.42 -23.24 4.23
CA ASP A 343 4.70 -23.29 3.51
C ASP A 343 5.49 -24.58 3.81
N ASP A 344 5.37 -25.13 5.01
CA ASP A 344 6.10 -26.32 5.46
C ASP A 344 5.36 -27.11 6.54
N LEU A 345 5.92 -28.27 6.92
CA LEU A 345 5.34 -29.17 7.91
C LEU A 345 5.27 -28.55 9.31
N LYS A 346 6.21 -27.67 9.66
CA LYS A 346 6.20 -27.02 10.97
C LYS A 346 5.05 -26.01 11.05
N GLN A 347 4.89 -25.19 10.01
CA GLN A 347 3.79 -24.25 9.93
C GLN A 347 2.44 -24.98 9.92
N LYS A 348 2.35 -26.13 9.26
CA LYS A 348 1.17 -27.00 9.31
C LYS A 348 0.81 -27.37 10.75
N GLU A 349 1.75 -27.92 11.52
CA GLU A 349 1.52 -28.30 12.92
C GLU A 349 1.11 -27.10 13.79
N GLU A 350 1.74 -25.94 13.58
CA GLU A 350 1.39 -24.70 14.27
C GLU A 350 -0.05 -24.26 13.95
N TRP A 351 -0.48 -24.36 12.68
CA TRP A 351 -1.80 -23.95 12.24
C TRP A 351 -2.91 -24.93 12.67
N GLU A 352 -2.62 -26.23 12.71
CA GLU A 352 -3.52 -27.24 13.29
C GLU A 352 -3.82 -26.93 14.77
N ALA A 353 -2.79 -26.51 15.52
CA ALA A 353 -2.93 -26.18 16.94
C ALA A 353 -3.62 -24.82 17.18
N GLN A 354 -3.27 -23.78 16.43
CA GLN A 354 -3.73 -22.40 16.69
C GLN A 354 -5.05 -22.06 16.00
N TYR A 355 -5.26 -22.54 14.77
CA TYR A 355 -6.36 -22.14 13.92
C TYR A 355 -7.31 -23.30 13.60
N HIS A 356 -7.10 -24.49 14.20
CA HIS A 356 -7.83 -25.72 13.85
C HIS A 356 -7.81 -25.99 12.34
N TRP A 357 -6.67 -25.69 11.73
CA TRP A 357 -6.46 -25.85 10.30
C TRP A 357 -6.59 -27.32 9.90
N HIS A 358 -7.17 -27.56 8.73
CA HIS A 358 -7.26 -28.86 8.09
C HIS A 358 -7.38 -28.66 6.58
N GLU A 359 -6.84 -29.58 5.81
CA GLU A 359 -6.94 -29.59 4.35
C GLU A 359 -8.40 -29.75 3.92
N ILE A 360 -8.84 -28.94 2.95
CA ILE A 360 -10.18 -29.05 2.39
C ILE A 360 -10.16 -30.04 1.22
N HIS A 361 -10.34 -31.33 1.51
CA HIS A 361 -10.26 -32.39 0.49
C HIS A 361 -11.26 -32.29 -0.68
N HIS A 362 -12.25 -31.40 -0.61
CA HIS A 362 -13.26 -31.18 -1.65
C HIS A 362 -13.04 -29.88 -2.44
N TRP A 363 -11.92 -29.20 -2.21
CA TRP A 363 -11.59 -27.96 -2.87
C TRP A 363 -10.36 -28.14 -3.76
N ASP A 364 -10.58 -28.11 -5.08
CA ASP A 364 -9.56 -28.46 -6.07
C ASP A 364 -8.52 -27.35 -6.31
N GLU A 365 -8.76 -26.14 -5.78
CA GLU A 365 -7.96 -24.93 -6.05
C GLU A 365 -7.42 -24.30 -4.74
N PRO A 366 -6.65 -25.03 -3.92
CA PRO A 366 -6.16 -24.50 -2.65
C PRO A 366 -5.28 -23.26 -2.85
N MET A 367 -5.13 -22.44 -1.81
CA MET A 367 -4.23 -21.29 -1.90
C MET A 367 -2.80 -21.79 -2.02
N LEU A 368 -2.02 -21.25 -2.93
CA LEU A 368 -0.63 -21.63 -3.09
C LEU A 368 0.17 -21.20 -1.86
N PRO A 369 1.00 -22.10 -1.30
CA PRO A 369 2.01 -21.71 -0.34
C PRO A 369 2.86 -20.57 -0.88
N ARG A 370 3.32 -19.67 0.00
CA ARG A 370 4.09 -18.47 -0.35
C ARG A 370 5.29 -18.78 -1.25
N ARG A 371 5.95 -19.92 -1.02
CA ARG A 371 7.08 -20.37 -1.85
C ARG A 371 6.74 -20.64 -3.32
N PHE A 372 5.46 -20.87 -3.65
CA PHE A 372 4.98 -21.21 -4.99
C PHE A 372 4.13 -20.12 -5.64
N LEU A 373 3.94 -18.95 -5.02
CA LEU A 373 3.07 -17.89 -5.55
C LEU A 373 3.41 -17.46 -6.98
N GLU A 374 4.70 -17.35 -7.31
CA GLU A 374 5.16 -16.93 -8.63
C GLU A 374 4.79 -17.95 -9.73
N SER A 375 4.44 -19.20 -9.39
CA SER A 375 3.96 -20.18 -10.37
C SER A 375 2.64 -19.75 -11.03
N SER A 376 1.79 -19.00 -10.32
CA SER A 376 0.54 -18.49 -10.87
C SER A 376 0.74 -17.47 -11.99
N CYS A 377 1.91 -16.84 -12.12
CA CYS A 377 2.16 -15.89 -13.19
C CYS A 377 2.00 -16.54 -14.57
N LEU A 378 2.27 -17.85 -14.70
CA LEU A 378 2.07 -18.61 -15.94
C LEU A 378 0.60 -18.73 -16.36
N LYS A 379 -0.38 -18.47 -15.48
CA LYS A 379 -1.80 -18.48 -15.87
C LYS A 379 -2.08 -17.50 -17.02
N CYS A 380 -1.35 -16.39 -17.07
CA CYS A 380 -1.48 -15.37 -18.10
C CYS A 380 -0.17 -15.17 -18.90
N HIS A 381 0.99 -15.32 -18.26
CA HIS A 381 2.30 -15.14 -18.88
C HIS A 381 2.89 -16.46 -19.42
N HIS A 382 2.08 -17.32 -20.04
CA HIS A 382 2.55 -18.61 -20.58
C HIS A 382 3.22 -18.52 -21.96
N GLN A 383 3.12 -17.38 -22.65
CA GLN A 383 3.70 -17.18 -24.00
C GLN A 383 5.00 -16.37 -23.99
N VAL A 384 5.52 -16.04 -22.81
CA VAL A 384 6.75 -15.25 -22.66
C VAL A 384 7.77 -16.06 -21.89
N THR A 385 9.04 -15.98 -22.29
CA THR A 385 10.15 -16.67 -21.63
C THR A 385 10.62 -15.95 -20.37
N ASP A 386 10.35 -14.64 -20.26
CA ASP A 386 10.72 -13.80 -19.13
C ASP A 386 9.51 -13.06 -18.56
N VAL A 387 9.35 -13.11 -17.24
CA VAL A 387 8.27 -12.50 -16.48
C VAL A 387 8.91 -11.63 -15.40
N PRO A 388 8.87 -10.29 -15.57
CA PRO A 388 9.46 -9.38 -14.60
C PRO A 388 8.95 -9.65 -13.17
N GLN A 389 9.85 -9.60 -12.20
CA GLN A 389 9.59 -9.85 -10.77
C GLN A 389 9.20 -11.30 -10.39
N ALA A 390 9.16 -12.25 -11.33
CA ALA A 390 8.87 -13.66 -11.05
C ALA A 390 10.15 -14.54 -11.04
N THR A 391 11.20 -14.10 -10.32
CA THR A 391 12.52 -14.74 -10.34
C THR A 391 12.55 -16.24 -10.04
N LYS A 392 11.70 -16.75 -9.14
CA LYS A 392 11.58 -18.18 -8.82
C LYS A 392 10.91 -18.95 -9.94
N LEU A 393 9.92 -18.35 -10.61
CA LEU A 393 9.31 -18.94 -11.78
C LEU A 393 10.36 -19.11 -12.89
N GLN A 394 11.12 -18.05 -13.22
CA GLN A 394 12.22 -18.11 -14.18
C GLN A 394 13.26 -19.16 -13.81
N ALA A 395 13.68 -19.22 -12.53
CA ALA A 395 14.62 -20.24 -12.06
C ALA A 395 14.05 -21.66 -12.17
N GLY A 396 12.74 -21.84 -11.96
CA GLY A 396 12.04 -23.11 -12.17
C GLY A 396 12.05 -23.53 -13.64
N TYR A 397 11.69 -22.62 -14.54
CA TYR A 397 11.72 -22.85 -15.99
C TYR A 397 13.13 -23.19 -16.47
N GLU A 398 14.16 -22.42 -16.04
CA GLU A 398 15.56 -22.70 -16.41
C GLU A 398 15.95 -24.13 -15.99
N ARG A 399 15.56 -24.58 -14.79
CA ARG A 399 15.86 -25.95 -14.33
C ARG A 399 15.19 -27.00 -15.21
N ILE A 400 13.90 -26.82 -15.53
CA ILE A 400 13.15 -27.75 -16.39
C ILE A 400 13.86 -27.94 -17.73
N VAL A 401 14.23 -26.83 -18.38
CA VAL A 401 14.92 -26.85 -19.68
C VAL A 401 16.36 -27.36 -19.54
N ARG A 402 17.11 -26.86 -18.55
CA ARG A 402 18.55 -27.17 -18.36
C ARG A 402 18.81 -28.63 -18.00
N TYR A 403 17.92 -29.26 -17.23
CA TYR A 403 18.00 -30.68 -16.90
C TYR A 403 17.24 -31.57 -17.90
N GLY A 404 16.53 -30.97 -18.86
CA GLY A 404 15.84 -31.68 -19.93
C GLY A 404 14.70 -32.54 -19.43
N CYS A 405 13.94 -32.06 -18.44
CA CYS A 405 12.79 -32.78 -17.90
C CYS A 405 11.79 -33.13 -19.02
N THR A 406 11.66 -32.23 -20.01
CA THR A 406 10.83 -32.39 -21.22
C THR A 406 11.26 -33.54 -22.13
N GLY A 407 12.49 -34.05 -21.97
CA GLY A 407 12.99 -35.21 -22.70
C GLY A 407 12.29 -36.51 -22.33
N CYS A 408 11.78 -36.63 -21.10
CA CYS A 408 11.05 -37.81 -20.62
C CYS A 408 9.60 -37.49 -20.20
N HIS A 409 9.34 -36.27 -19.71
CA HIS A 409 8.02 -35.83 -19.27
C HIS A 409 7.46 -34.80 -20.25
N THR A 410 6.36 -35.11 -20.91
CA THR A 410 5.64 -34.10 -21.69
C THR A 410 5.12 -33.00 -20.76
N ILE A 411 5.50 -31.75 -21.01
CA ILE A 411 5.02 -30.56 -20.28
C ILE A 411 4.36 -29.64 -21.30
N GLY A 412 3.05 -29.45 -21.19
CA GLY A 412 2.25 -28.73 -22.18
C GLY A 412 1.57 -29.66 -23.21
N GLY A 413 1.19 -29.09 -24.36
CA GLY A 413 0.45 -29.76 -25.44
C GLY A 413 -1.01 -29.31 -25.56
N GLU A 414 -1.74 -29.89 -26.51
CA GLU A 414 -3.13 -29.51 -26.83
C GLU A 414 -4.04 -29.67 -25.60
N GLY A 415 -4.62 -28.56 -25.13
CA GLY A 415 -5.50 -28.52 -23.96
C GLY A 415 -4.81 -28.33 -22.60
N ALA A 416 -3.48 -28.18 -22.55
CA ALA A 416 -2.76 -27.90 -21.31
C ALA A 416 -2.77 -26.40 -20.95
N PHE A 417 -2.88 -26.08 -19.66
CA PHE A 417 -2.68 -24.73 -19.14
C PHE A 417 -1.20 -24.54 -18.78
N GLY A 418 -0.53 -23.59 -19.44
CA GLY A 418 0.89 -23.28 -19.23
C GLY A 418 1.71 -23.23 -20.52
N PRO A 419 3.02 -22.96 -20.45
CA PRO A 419 3.88 -22.92 -21.62
C PRO A 419 4.01 -24.33 -22.22
N ASP A 420 3.90 -24.41 -23.55
CA ASP A 420 4.12 -25.65 -24.28
C ASP A 420 5.63 -25.88 -24.44
N LEU A 421 6.15 -26.89 -23.76
CA LEU A 421 7.57 -27.23 -23.79
C LEU A 421 7.84 -28.50 -24.61
N THR A 422 6.88 -28.92 -25.45
CA THR A 422 7.03 -30.11 -26.30
C THR A 422 8.11 -29.95 -27.36
N ASP A 423 8.31 -28.72 -27.85
CA ASP A 423 9.35 -28.38 -28.81
C ASP A 423 10.69 -27.99 -28.15
N GLU A 424 10.74 -27.92 -26.82
CA GLU A 424 11.99 -27.60 -26.12
C GLU A 424 13.04 -28.67 -26.35
N ARG A 425 14.24 -28.23 -26.71
CA ARG A 425 15.33 -29.11 -27.12
C ARG A 425 15.66 -30.09 -25.99
N GLN A 426 15.50 -31.38 -26.28
CA GLN A 426 15.92 -32.45 -25.37
C GLN A 426 17.40 -32.31 -25.01
N VAL A 427 17.70 -32.35 -23.71
CA VAL A 427 19.07 -32.21 -23.21
C VAL A 427 19.82 -33.52 -23.43
N GLY A 428 20.79 -33.49 -24.33
CA GLY A 428 21.71 -34.61 -24.56
C GLY A 428 22.59 -34.40 -25.79
N PRO A 429 23.81 -34.96 -25.82
CA PRO A 429 24.59 -35.03 -27.04
C PRO A 429 23.92 -35.97 -28.04
N ASN A 430 24.11 -35.73 -29.34
CA ASN A 430 23.69 -36.69 -30.35
C ASN A 430 24.45 -38.02 -30.15
N LEU A 431 23.71 -39.09 -29.83
CA LEU A 431 24.26 -40.42 -29.59
C LEU A 431 24.39 -41.28 -30.87
N ALA A 432 23.96 -40.76 -32.03
CA ALA A 432 23.97 -41.50 -33.30
C ALA A 432 25.37 -41.97 -33.72
N HIS A 433 26.43 -41.33 -33.22
CA HIS A 433 27.83 -41.67 -33.52
C HIS A 433 28.64 -42.04 -32.27
N LEU A 434 27.98 -42.46 -31.19
CA LEU A 434 28.60 -42.73 -29.89
C LEU A 434 29.82 -43.67 -30.00
N GLY A 435 29.70 -44.74 -30.79
CA GLY A 435 30.73 -45.75 -30.97
C GLY A 435 32.02 -45.24 -31.61
N SER A 436 32.01 -44.04 -32.20
CA SER A 436 33.23 -43.40 -32.75
C SER A 436 34.13 -42.77 -31.69
N LYS A 437 33.62 -42.52 -30.47
CA LYS A 437 34.34 -41.80 -29.41
C LYS A 437 34.36 -42.50 -28.06
N ALA A 438 33.38 -43.36 -27.75
CA ALA A 438 33.26 -44.02 -26.46
C ALA A 438 33.37 -45.55 -26.59
N SER A 439 33.98 -46.20 -25.60
CA SER A 439 33.98 -47.67 -25.50
C SER A 439 32.73 -48.19 -24.78
N ARG A 440 32.36 -49.46 -24.99
CA ARG A 440 31.19 -50.08 -24.32
C ARG A 440 31.33 -50.03 -22.80
N GLU A 441 32.53 -50.31 -22.28
CA GLU A 441 32.83 -50.33 -20.85
C GLU A 441 32.68 -48.94 -20.23
N TRP A 442 33.09 -47.90 -20.96
CA TRP A 442 32.92 -46.52 -20.51
C TRP A 442 31.43 -46.16 -20.46
N VAL A 443 30.66 -46.50 -21.49
CA VAL A 443 29.22 -46.21 -21.56
C VAL A 443 28.44 -46.94 -20.45
N LEU A 444 28.77 -48.21 -20.17
CA LEU A 444 28.19 -48.97 -19.05
C LEU A 444 28.38 -48.23 -17.71
N LYS A 445 29.61 -47.79 -17.43
CA LYS A 445 29.94 -47.05 -16.19
C LYS A 445 29.25 -45.69 -16.15
N TRP A 446 29.22 -44.98 -17.27
CA TRP A 446 28.61 -43.67 -17.40
C TRP A 446 27.09 -43.72 -17.18
N ILE A 447 26.37 -44.68 -17.78
CA ILE A 447 24.93 -44.86 -17.55
C ILE A 447 24.64 -45.25 -16.10
N LYS A 448 25.45 -46.13 -15.51
CA LYS A 448 25.25 -46.62 -14.14
C LYS A 448 25.48 -45.52 -13.09
N ASN A 449 26.53 -44.72 -13.21
CA ASN A 449 26.82 -43.62 -12.29
C ASN A 449 27.64 -42.51 -12.97
N PRO A 450 26.99 -41.56 -13.67
CA PRO A 450 27.69 -40.51 -14.41
C PRO A 450 28.46 -39.57 -13.47
N HIS A 451 27.90 -39.27 -12.29
CA HIS A 451 28.54 -38.43 -11.25
C HIS A 451 29.79 -39.08 -10.65
N GLY A 452 29.97 -40.40 -10.77
CA GLY A 452 31.18 -41.09 -10.36
C GLY A 452 32.38 -40.83 -11.28
N PHE A 453 32.15 -40.43 -12.53
CA PHE A 453 33.21 -40.03 -13.47
C PHE A 453 33.35 -38.51 -13.53
N ARG A 454 32.22 -37.77 -13.62
CA ARG A 454 32.20 -36.30 -13.59
C ARG A 454 31.18 -35.81 -12.56
N PRO A 455 31.61 -35.36 -11.37
CA PRO A 455 30.69 -34.87 -10.35
C PRO A 455 29.78 -33.74 -10.83
N ASP A 456 30.27 -32.90 -11.75
CA ASP A 456 29.61 -31.74 -12.35
C ASP A 456 28.70 -32.08 -13.55
N THR A 457 28.54 -33.36 -13.91
CA THR A 457 27.69 -33.76 -15.03
C THR A 457 26.22 -33.41 -14.80
N ARG A 458 25.53 -33.03 -15.87
CA ARG A 458 24.08 -32.76 -15.85
C ARG A 458 23.22 -34.01 -16.01
N MET A 459 23.80 -35.11 -16.48
CA MET A 459 23.08 -36.38 -16.63
C MET A 459 22.77 -36.93 -15.24
N PRO A 460 21.48 -37.06 -14.85
CA PRO A 460 21.14 -37.57 -13.54
C PRO A 460 21.49 -39.04 -13.40
N ARG A 461 21.71 -39.48 -12.17
CA ARG A 461 21.88 -40.90 -11.84
C ARG A 461 20.50 -41.56 -11.72
N PHE A 462 20.17 -42.45 -12.64
CA PHE A 462 18.89 -43.18 -12.61
C PHE A 462 18.91 -44.45 -11.74
N TYR A 463 20.09 -44.99 -11.45
CA TYR A 463 20.26 -46.32 -10.84
C TYR A 463 20.91 -46.28 -9.47
N GLY A 464 20.49 -47.17 -8.56
CA GLY A 464 21.01 -47.23 -7.19
C GLY A 464 20.60 -46.02 -6.35
N LEU A 465 19.39 -45.51 -6.59
CA LEU A 465 18.69 -44.53 -5.78
C LEU A 465 17.81 -45.23 -4.74
N THR A 466 17.27 -44.50 -3.77
CA THR A 466 16.46 -45.06 -2.67
C THR A 466 15.26 -45.89 -3.14
N ASN A 467 14.71 -45.58 -4.32
CA ASN A 467 13.58 -46.28 -4.91
C ASN A 467 13.96 -47.51 -5.80
N ASN A 468 15.26 -47.76 -6.05
CA ASN A 468 15.72 -48.90 -6.87
C ASN A 468 17.10 -49.46 -6.48
N ALA A 469 17.51 -49.26 -5.22
CA ALA A 469 18.80 -49.74 -4.69
C ALA A 469 18.70 -51.08 -3.95
N SER A 470 17.52 -51.69 -3.86
CA SER A 470 17.34 -52.94 -3.13
C SER A 470 18.19 -54.05 -3.76
N PRO A 471 18.67 -55.04 -2.99
CA PRO A 471 19.45 -56.14 -3.53
C PRO A 471 18.76 -56.89 -4.69
N GLY A 472 17.43 -56.98 -4.67
CA GLY A 472 16.62 -57.57 -5.75
C GLY A 472 16.51 -56.73 -7.02
N ASP A 473 16.83 -55.43 -6.96
CA ASP A 473 16.77 -54.51 -8.10
C ASP A 473 18.10 -54.46 -8.88
N GLN A 474 19.21 -54.88 -8.27
CA GLN A 474 20.54 -54.86 -8.88
C GLN A 474 20.62 -55.69 -10.17
N PRO A 475 20.11 -56.94 -10.25
CA PRO A 475 20.16 -57.71 -11.49
C PRO A 475 19.34 -57.08 -12.62
N LYS A 476 18.22 -56.42 -12.29
CA LYS A 476 17.38 -55.70 -13.27
C LYS A 476 18.10 -54.47 -13.79
N THR A 477 18.65 -53.67 -12.88
CA THR A 477 19.48 -52.50 -13.18
C THR A 477 20.63 -52.87 -14.11
N ASP A 478 21.37 -53.94 -13.80
CA ASP A 478 22.49 -54.37 -14.64
C ASP A 478 22.00 -54.82 -16.02
N ALA A 479 20.92 -55.59 -16.09
CA ALA A 479 20.33 -55.99 -17.36
C ALA A 479 19.92 -54.78 -18.23
N GLU A 480 19.28 -53.77 -17.62
CA GLU A 480 18.88 -52.54 -18.31
C GLU A 480 20.08 -51.73 -18.82
N VAL A 481 21.08 -51.51 -17.97
CA VAL A 481 22.31 -50.77 -18.33
C VAL A 481 23.04 -51.46 -19.50
N HIS A 482 23.12 -52.79 -19.45
CA HIS A 482 23.70 -53.60 -20.53
C HIS A 482 22.85 -53.53 -21.81
N ALA A 483 21.53 -53.61 -21.71
CA ALA A 483 20.62 -53.52 -22.86
C ALA A 483 20.67 -52.14 -23.53
N ILE A 484 20.63 -51.05 -22.76
CA ILE A 484 20.76 -49.68 -23.26
C ILE A 484 22.11 -49.52 -23.96
N THR A 485 23.19 -49.95 -23.33
CA THR A 485 24.53 -49.86 -23.94
C THR A 485 24.58 -50.65 -25.25
N HIS A 486 24.06 -51.88 -25.26
CA HIS A 486 24.02 -52.69 -26.47
C HIS A 486 23.23 -51.99 -27.59
N TYR A 487 22.05 -51.45 -27.27
CA TYR A 487 21.23 -50.71 -28.22
C TYR A 487 21.97 -49.49 -28.80
N LEU A 488 22.59 -48.66 -27.94
CA LEU A 488 23.33 -47.48 -28.38
C LEU A 488 24.46 -47.81 -29.35
N PHE A 489 25.21 -48.89 -29.09
CA PHE A 489 26.27 -49.34 -30.02
C PHE A 489 25.70 -49.99 -31.28
N ALA A 490 24.60 -50.74 -31.19
CA ALA A 490 23.94 -51.35 -32.34
C ALA A 490 23.33 -50.31 -33.28
N LYS A 491 22.89 -49.17 -32.75
CA LYS A 491 22.35 -48.03 -33.53
C LYS A 491 23.39 -46.97 -33.87
N SER A 492 24.60 -47.06 -33.32
CA SER A 492 25.67 -46.12 -33.64
C SER A 492 26.10 -46.31 -35.10
N THR A 493 26.00 -45.24 -35.87
CA THR A 493 26.55 -45.14 -37.23
C THR A 493 27.89 -44.40 -37.18
N PRO A 494 28.82 -44.65 -38.12
CA PRO A 494 29.98 -43.79 -38.27
C PRO A 494 29.54 -42.36 -38.56
N PRO A 495 30.22 -41.32 -38.03
CA PRO A 495 29.94 -39.95 -38.42
C PRO A 495 30.08 -39.82 -39.94
N SER A 496 29.16 -39.11 -40.58
CA SER A 496 29.35 -38.68 -41.97
C SER A 496 30.65 -37.90 -42.06
N GLY A 497 31.35 -37.97 -43.20
CA GLY A 497 32.58 -37.22 -43.43
C GLY A 497 32.45 -35.73 -43.08
N PHE A 498 33.57 -35.07 -42.83
CA PHE A 498 33.63 -33.65 -42.50
C PHE A 498 32.80 -32.84 -43.51
N GLN A 499 31.72 -32.20 -43.03
CA GLN A 499 30.97 -31.26 -43.85
C GLN A 499 31.70 -29.92 -43.78
N ASP A 500 32.07 -29.38 -44.93
CA ASP A 500 32.74 -28.08 -44.98
C ASP A 500 31.82 -27.02 -44.37
N PRO A 501 32.34 -26.18 -43.46
CA PRO A 501 31.56 -25.12 -42.86
C PRO A 501 31.06 -24.18 -43.98
N PRO A 502 29.83 -23.64 -43.87
CA PRO A 502 29.19 -22.87 -44.95
C PRO A 502 29.88 -21.54 -45.29
N ALA A 503 30.91 -21.13 -44.55
CA ALA A 503 31.66 -19.89 -44.75
C ALA A 503 33.03 -20.15 -45.39
N LYS A 504 33.61 -19.13 -46.06
CA LYS A 504 35.02 -19.10 -46.49
C LYS A 504 35.94 -19.18 -45.25
N SER A 505 36.10 -20.38 -44.73
CA SER A 505 37.05 -20.68 -43.68
C SER A 505 38.47 -20.67 -44.27
N ASP A 506 39.47 -20.36 -43.45
CA ASP A 506 40.88 -20.53 -43.78
C ASP A 506 41.38 -21.78 -43.04
N PRO A 507 41.40 -22.96 -43.71
CA PRO A 507 41.83 -24.20 -43.08
C PRO A 507 43.28 -24.16 -42.61
N ALA A 508 44.14 -23.35 -43.25
CA ALA A 508 45.53 -23.21 -42.84
C ALA A 508 45.63 -22.48 -41.49
N ARG A 509 44.90 -21.37 -41.33
CA ARG A 509 44.82 -20.66 -40.04
C ARG A 509 44.14 -21.49 -38.95
N GLY A 510 43.09 -22.23 -39.29
CA GLY A 510 42.42 -23.16 -38.38
C GLY A 510 43.37 -24.26 -37.88
N ARG A 511 44.16 -24.86 -38.78
CA ARG A 511 45.19 -25.86 -38.44
C ARG A 511 46.23 -25.28 -37.49
N GLU A 512 46.72 -24.08 -37.77
CA GLU A 512 47.71 -23.39 -36.94
C GLU A 512 47.17 -23.16 -35.52
N LEU A 513 45.94 -22.65 -35.39
CA LEU A 513 45.28 -22.44 -34.09
C LEU A 513 45.05 -23.76 -33.33
N PHE A 514 44.65 -24.83 -34.03
CA PHE A 514 44.41 -26.14 -33.42
C PHE A 514 45.70 -26.77 -32.84
N LEU A 515 46.85 -26.49 -33.47
CA LEU A 515 48.17 -26.87 -32.99
C LEU A 515 48.63 -25.96 -31.83
N GLN A 516 48.57 -24.63 -32.01
CA GLN A 516 49.05 -23.65 -31.02
C GLN A 516 48.25 -23.65 -29.71
N LYS A 517 46.92 -23.83 -29.78
CA LYS A 517 46.05 -23.83 -28.59
C LYS A 517 46.08 -25.17 -27.85
N GLY A 518 46.90 -26.12 -28.29
CA GLY A 518 47.07 -27.41 -27.63
C GLY A 518 45.86 -28.34 -27.77
N CYS A 519 44.93 -28.07 -28.69
CA CYS A 519 43.74 -28.91 -28.90
C CYS A 519 44.12 -30.35 -29.28
N MET A 520 45.20 -30.51 -30.07
CA MET A 520 45.73 -31.80 -30.48
C MET A 520 46.29 -32.64 -29.32
N ALA A 521 46.61 -32.03 -28.17
CA ALA A 521 47.08 -32.77 -27.00
C ALA A 521 46.04 -33.75 -26.47
N CYS A 522 44.74 -33.43 -26.61
CA CYS A 522 43.63 -34.30 -26.19
C CYS A 522 42.76 -34.78 -27.36
N HIS A 523 42.68 -34.04 -28.46
CA HIS A 523 41.86 -34.38 -29.64
C HIS A 523 42.73 -34.82 -30.84
N SER A 524 43.63 -35.79 -30.64
CA SER A 524 44.39 -36.41 -31.74
C SER A 524 43.72 -37.72 -32.22
N HIS A 525 43.57 -37.88 -33.54
CA HIS A 525 43.02 -39.09 -34.16
C HIS A 525 44.11 -40.05 -34.67
N ARG A 526 45.39 -39.66 -34.54
CA ARG A 526 46.59 -40.48 -34.72
C ARG A 526 47.69 -39.93 -33.80
N PRO A 527 48.71 -40.73 -33.41
CA PRO A 527 49.89 -40.20 -32.73
C PRO A 527 50.49 -39.07 -33.57
N TYR A 528 50.62 -37.87 -33.01
CA TYR A 528 51.27 -36.75 -33.71
C TYR A 528 52.77 -36.84 -33.52
N SER A 529 53.53 -36.44 -34.54
CA SER A 529 54.98 -36.37 -34.45
C SER A 529 55.38 -34.98 -33.93
N PRO A 530 56.35 -34.84 -32.99
CA PRO A 530 56.70 -33.54 -32.39
C PRO A 530 57.11 -32.45 -33.41
N ASP A 531 57.61 -32.84 -34.56
CA ASP A 531 57.97 -31.99 -35.70
C ASP A 531 56.76 -31.41 -36.46
N GLU A 532 55.55 -31.95 -36.26
CA GLU A 532 54.32 -31.44 -36.88
C GLU A 532 53.79 -30.15 -36.19
N VAL A 533 54.33 -29.82 -35.01
CA VAL A 533 54.03 -28.60 -34.27
C VAL A 533 55.05 -27.53 -34.65
N GLN A 534 54.64 -26.54 -35.43
CA GLN A 534 55.44 -25.32 -35.52
C GLN A 534 55.32 -24.57 -34.20
N LEU A 535 56.43 -24.50 -33.46
CA LEU A 535 56.63 -23.56 -32.36
C LEU A 535 56.63 -22.14 -32.94
N SER A 536 55.45 -21.59 -33.24
CA SER A 536 55.33 -20.15 -33.39
C SER A 536 55.73 -19.52 -32.06
N ASP A 537 56.67 -18.58 -32.10
CA ASP A 537 57.23 -17.92 -30.92
C ASP A 537 56.16 -17.58 -29.87
N ARG A 538 56.48 -17.88 -28.60
CA ARG A 538 55.64 -17.56 -27.43
C ARG A 538 55.25 -16.07 -27.38
N ASP A 539 55.96 -15.22 -28.11
CA ASP A 539 55.73 -13.78 -28.22
C ASP A 539 54.43 -13.42 -28.97
N ASN A 540 53.87 -14.32 -29.78
CA ASN A 540 52.60 -14.10 -30.51
C ASN A 540 51.35 -14.54 -29.74
N VAL A 541 51.50 -15.12 -28.54
CA VAL A 541 50.38 -15.42 -27.64
C VAL A 541 50.13 -14.18 -26.78
N ASN A 542 48.98 -13.52 -26.97
CA ASN A 542 48.59 -12.40 -26.10
C ASN A 542 48.54 -12.87 -24.63
N ARG A 543 49.55 -12.47 -23.85
CA ARG A 543 49.71 -12.86 -22.44
C ARG A 543 48.62 -12.27 -21.53
N ASP A 544 47.88 -11.28 -22.03
CA ASP A 544 46.83 -10.58 -21.31
C ASP A 544 45.42 -11.12 -21.61
N TYR A 545 45.29 -12.16 -22.44
CA TYR A 545 44.00 -12.83 -22.62
C TYR A 545 43.61 -13.58 -21.34
N LYS A 546 42.81 -12.93 -20.50
CA LYS A 546 42.05 -13.56 -19.41
C LYS A 546 40.59 -13.71 -19.87
N PRO A 547 40.00 -14.92 -19.83
CA PRO A 547 38.56 -15.03 -19.98
C PRO A 547 37.89 -14.20 -18.89
N ASP A 548 36.96 -13.34 -19.29
CA ASP A 548 36.22 -12.48 -18.36
C ASP A 548 35.34 -13.35 -17.46
N ALA A 549 35.71 -13.46 -16.19
CA ALA A 549 34.95 -14.21 -15.19
C ALA A 549 33.59 -13.56 -14.87
N ALA A 550 33.41 -12.27 -15.19
CA ALA A 550 32.13 -11.57 -15.03
C ALA A 550 31.11 -11.94 -16.12
N ALA A 551 31.56 -12.51 -17.25
CA ALA A 551 30.68 -13.06 -18.27
C ALA A 551 30.08 -14.43 -17.88
N THR A 552 30.50 -15.00 -16.74
CA THR A 552 29.92 -16.22 -16.17
C THR A 552 29.12 -15.89 -14.92
N TYR A 553 27.80 -16.07 -15.03
CA TYR A 553 26.74 -16.13 -14.00
C TYR A 553 27.16 -15.89 -12.54
N ASP A 554 26.49 -14.92 -11.89
CA ASP A 554 26.57 -14.66 -10.45
C ASP A 554 26.09 -15.87 -9.63
N PRO A 555 26.97 -16.54 -8.86
CA PRO A 555 26.62 -17.69 -8.03
C PRO A 555 25.77 -17.33 -6.79
N SER A 556 25.67 -16.04 -6.43
CA SER A 556 24.92 -15.59 -5.25
C SER A 556 23.41 -15.51 -5.48
N ALA A 557 22.96 -15.60 -6.74
CA ALA A 557 21.55 -15.72 -7.11
C ALA A 557 20.93 -17.09 -6.77
N PHE A 558 21.71 -18.01 -6.19
CA PHE A 558 21.25 -19.36 -5.82
C PHE A 558 21.23 -19.52 -4.29
N PRO A 559 20.10 -19.97 -3.69
CA PRO A 559 20.10 -20.35 -2.29
C PRO A 559 21.00 -21.57 -2.05
N LYS A 560 21.67 -21.58 -0.89
CA LYS A 560 22.56 -22.67 -0.45
C LYS A 560 21.83 -23.99 -0.24
#